data_AF-A0A928MVH3-F1
#
_entry.id   AF-A0A928MVH3-F1
#
_cell.length_a   1.000
_cell.length_b   1.000
_cell.length_c   1.000
_cell.angle_alpha   90.00
_cell.angle_beta   90.00
_cell.angle_gamma   90.00
#
_symmetry.space_group_name_H-M   'P 1'
#
loop_
_entity.id
_entity.type
_entity.pdbx_description
1 polymer ?
#
loop_
_entity_poly.entity_id
_entity_poly.type
_entity_poly.pdbx_seq_one_letter_code
_entity_poly.pdbx_strand_id
1 'polypeptide(L)' 'MNIKVELLKNYISDFINFKIEDFEIDASQIADTTAIHMLSEIQKVIKNDDYSDFEAIEEIVCIFEKYNIDFGNCHDF' A
#
# COMPACT_ATOMS: atom_id res chain seq x y z
N MET A 1 30.58 -13.15 -1.33
CA MET A 1 29.44 -13.21 -2.28
C MET A 1 29.00 -14.67 -2.38
N ASN A 2 27.77 -15.00 -1.99
CA ASN A 2 27.32 -16.39 -1.88
C ASN A 2 26.56 -16.80 -3.14
N ILE A 3 27.29 -17.24 -4.17
CA ILE A 3 26.78 -17.53 -5.53
C ILE A 3 25.53 -18.43 -5.53
N LYS A 4 25.43 -19.37 -4.58
CA LYS A 4 24.25 -20.24 -4.43
C LYS A 4 22.97 -19.45 -4.11
N VAL A 5 23.09 -18.40 -3.31
CA VAL A 5 21.97 -17.53 -2.94
C VAL A 5 21.51 -16.68 -4.13
N GLU A 6 22.45 -16.18 -4.93
CA GLU A 6 22.11 -15.40 -6.14
C GLU A 6 21.43 -16.27 -7.20
N LEU A 7 21.93 -17.48 -7.45
CA LEU A 7 21.30 -18.42 -8.37
C LEU A 7 19.88 -18.79 -7.91
N LEU A 8 19.69 -19.01 -6.61
CA LEU A 8 18.37 -19.30 -6.05
C LEU A 8 17.41 -18.11 -6.20
N LYS A 9 17.88 -16.88 -5.92
CA LYS A 9 17.07 -15.66 -6.08
C LYS A 9 16.61 -15.48 -7.53
N ASN A 10 17.52 -15.65 -8.48
CA ASN A 10 17.20 -15.52 -9.90
C ASN A 10 16.19 -16.58 -10.33
N TYR A 11 16.41 -17.85 -9.95
CA TYR A 11 15.46 -18.92 -10.26
C TYR A 11 14.06 -18.67 -9.69
N ILE A 12 13.98 -18.22 -8.43
CA ILE A 12 12.69 -17.89 -7.80
C ILE A 12 12.03 -16.72 -8.52
N SER A 13 12.78 -15.67 -8.85
CA SER A 13 12.24 -14.50 -9.54
C SER A 13 11.72 -14.86 -10.94
N ASP A 14 12.47 -15.65 -11.70
CA ASP A 14 12.08 -16.12 -13.03
C ASP A 14 10.83 -16.99 -12.96
N PHE A 15 10.75 -17.90 -11.98
CA PHE A 15 9.59 -18.75 -11.77
C PHE A 15 8.34 -17.95 -11.38
N ILE A 16 8.48 -16.97 -10.49
CA ILE A 16 7.38 -16.09 -10.08
C ILE A 16 6.89 -15.27 -11.27
N ASN A 17 7.80 -14.67 -12.05
CA ASN A 17 7.44 -13.88 -13.23
C ASN A 17 6.69 -14.73 -14.26
N PHE A 18 7.22 -15.93 -14.56
CA PHE A 18 6.57 -16.88 -15.46
C PHE A 18 5.16 -17.26 -15.00
N LYS A 19 4.97 -17.46 -13.69
CA LYS A 19 3.66 -17.81 -13.14
C LYS A 19 2.71 -16.62 -13.08
N ILE A 20 3.19 -15.42 -12.79
CA ILE A 20 2.37 -14.20 -12.74
C ILE A 20 1.78 -13.87 -14.11
N GLU A 21 2.52 -14.11 -15.20
CA GLU A 21 1.99 -13.94 -16.57
C GLU A 21 0.81 -14.88 -16.88
N ASP A 22 0.75 -16.06 -16.25
CA ASP A 22 -0.37 -17.01 -16.36
C ASP A 22 -1.58 -16.61 -15.49
N PHE A 23 -1.41 -15.73 -14.51
CA PHE A 23 -2.50 -15.27 -13.65
C PHE A 23 -3.18 -14.05 -14.27
N GLU A 24 -4.47 -14.18 -14.55
CA GLU A 24 -5.32 -13.04 -14.88
C GLU A 24 -5.52 -12.21 -13.61
N ILE A 25 -4.62 -11.26 -13.36
CA ILE A 25 -4.69 -10.36 -12.21
C ILE A 25 -5.73 -9.29 -12.52
N ASP A 26 -6.87 -9.36 -11.84
CA ASP A 26 -7.88 -8.31 -11.87
C ASP A 26 -7.38 -7.09 -11.07
N ALA A 27 -6.66 -6.21 -11.76
CA ALA A 27 -6.16 -4.97 -11.19
C ALA A 27 -7.29 -4.09 -10.63
N SER A 28 -8.52 -4.19 -11.17
CA SER A 28 -9.66 -3.43 -10.66
C SER A 28 -10.12 -3.96 -9.30
N GLN A 29 -10.18 -5.28 -9.13
CA GLN A 29 -10.50 -5.90 -7.85
C GLN A 29 -9.45 -5.57 -6.77
N ILE A 30 -8.17 -5.53 -7.14
CA ILE A 30 -7.08 -5.13 -6.23
C ILE A 30 -7.22 -3.65 -5.83
N ALA A 31 -7.46 -2.77 -6.80
CA ALA A 31 -7.66 -1.35 -6.55
C ALA A 31 -8.87 -1.11 -5.63
N ASP A 32 -10.00 -1.75 -5.90
CA ASP A 32 -11.23 -1.63 -5.11
C ASP A 32 -11.02 -2.14 -3.68
N THR A 33 -10.40 -3.31 -3.51
CA THR A 33 -10.11 -3.86 -2.18
C THR A 33 -9.19 -2.93 -1.38
N THR A 34 -8.17 -2.37 -2.04
CA THR A 34 -7.22 -1.44 -1.43
C THR A 34 -7.92 -0.14 -1.02
N ALA A 35 -8.74 0.43 -1.90
CA ALA A 35 -9.51 1.64 -1.63
C ALA A 35 -10.51 1.43 -0.48
N ILE A 36 -11.22 0.30 -0.44
CA ILE A 36 -12.16 -0.04 0.64
C ILE A 36 -11.43 -0.12 1.99
N HIS A 37 -10.27 -0.78 2.04
CA HIS A 37 -9.49 -0.87 3.29
C HIS A 37 -9.00 0.50 3.75
N MET A 38 -8.45 1.29 2.83
CA MET A 38 -7.97 2.64 3.15
C MET A 38 -9.11 3.53 3.67
N LEU A 39 -10.26 3.54 2.99
CA LEU A 39 -11.44 4.32 3.42
C LEU A 39 -11.96 3.87 4.78
N SER A 40 -11.88 2.57 5.09
CA SER A 40 -12.25 2.04 6.41
C SER A 40 -11.32 2.56 7.51
N GLU A 41 -10.02 2.70 7.23
CA GLU A 41 -9.06 3.29 8.17
C GLU A 41 -9.31 4.80 8.36
N ILE A 42 -9.48 5.55 7.27
CA ILE A 42 -9.81 6.98 7.32
C ILE A 42 -11.11 7.20 8.12
N GLN A 43 -12.12 6.35 7.92
CA GLN A 43 -13.37 6.44 8.67
C GLN A 43 -13.16 6.26 10.18
N LYS A 44 -12.24 5.40 10.62
CA LYS A 44 -11.93 5.23 12.05
C LYS A 44 -11.29 6.48 12.63
N VAL A 45 -10.40 7.13 11.87
CA VAL A 45 -9.77 8.40 12.27
C VAL A 45 -10.82 9.48 12.43
N ILE A 46 -11.69 9.67 11.43
CA ILE A 46 -12.74 10.71 11.46
C ILE A 46 -13.77 10.49 12.58
N LYS A 47 -14.04 9.23 12.94
CA LYS A 47 -14.98 8.89 14.03
C LYS A 47 -14.35 8.94 15.42
N ASN A 48 -13.05 9.17 15.51
CA ASN A 48 -12.37 9.23 16.79
C ASN A 48 -12.44 10.65 17.34
N ASP A 49 -13.34 10.86 18.30
CA ASP A 49 -13.55 12.14 18.98
C ASP A 49 -12.35 12.57 19.87
N ASP A 50 -11.35 11.69 20.07
CA ASP A 50 -10.13 12.01 20.82
C ASP A 50 -9.12 12.80 19.98
N TYR A 51 -9.24 12.80 18.65
CA TYR A 51 -8.35 13.57 17.78
C TYR A 51 -8.83 15.02 17.64
N SER A 52 -7.89 15.96 17.71
CA SER A 52 -8.09 17.29 17.15
C SER A 52 -8.15 17.23 15.62
N ASP A 53 -8.72 18.27 15.00
CA ASP A 53 -8.79 18.39 13.54
C ASP A 53 -7.40 18.23 12.88
N PHE A 54 -6.34 18.72 13.54
CA PHE A 54 -4.98 18.60 13.03
C PHE A 54 -4.46 17.16 13.10
N GLU A 55 -4.60 16.50 14.25
CA GLU A 55 -4.16 15.11 14.44
C GLU A 55 -4.93 14.14 13.53
N ALA A 56 -6.22 14.40 13.31
CA ALA A 56 -7.03 13.61 12.37
C ALA A 56 -6.51 13.72 10.93
N ILE A 57 -6.10 14.93 10.50
CA ILE A 57 -5.53 15.14 9.16
C ILE A 57 -4.16 14.49 9.04
N GLU A 58 -3.28 14.65 10.03
CA GLU A 58 -1.96 14.02 10.03
C GLU A 58 -2.07 12.49 9.93
N GLU A 59 -2.97 11.88 10.69
CA GLU A 59 -3.19 10.44 10.65
C GLU A 59 -3.77 9.98 9.29
N ILE A 60 -4.66 10.77 8.68
CA ILE A 60 -5.15 10.49 7.31
C ILE A 60 -4.00 10.52 6.30
N VAL A 61 -3.05 11.45 6.44
CA VAL A 61 -1.89 11.50 5.55
C VAL A 61 -0.97 10.28 5.76
N CYS A 62 -0.71 9.89 7.01
CA CYS A 62 0.02 8.65 7.31
C CYS A 62 -0.66 7.41 6.70
N ILE A 63 -1.99 7.37 6.61
CA ILE A 63 -2.71 6.31 5.92
C ILE A 63 -2.38 6.35 4.41
N PHE A 64 -2.40 7.50 3.75
CA PHE A 64 -2.03 7.56 2.34
C PHE A 64 -0.58 7.11 2.08
N GLU A 65 0.37 7.49 2.95
CA GLU A 65 1.76 7.01 2.91
C GLU A 65 1.85 5.48 3.04
N LYS A 66 1.12 4.91 4.00
CA LYS A 66 1.06 3.45 4.22
C LYS A 66 0.59 2.69 2.99
N TYR A 67 -0.34 3.25 2.22
CA TYR A 67 -0.84 2.65 0.98
C TYR A 67 -0.03 3.05 -0.26
N ASN A 68 1.06 3.82 -0.10
CA ASN A 68 1.90 4.34 -1.18
C ASN A 68 1.09 5.12 -2.23
N ILE A 69 0.12 5.90 -1.77
CA ILE A 69 -0.72 6.76 -2.59
C ILE A 69 -0.19 8.18 -2.48
N ASP A 70 -0.05 8.86 -3.61
CA ASP A 70 0.33 10.29 -3.65
C ASP A 70 -0.85 11.16 -3.19
N PHE A 71 -0.62 11.95 -2.14
CA PHE A 71 -1.56 12.92 -1.58
C PHE A 71 -1.06 14.36 -1.71
N GLY A 72 0.06 14.56 -2.41
CA GLY A 72 0.71 15.86 -2.59
C GLY A 72 1.56 16.32 -1.40
N ASN A 73 2.50 17.23 -1.66
CA ASN A 73 3.41 17.79 -0.66
C ASN A 73 2.84 19.05 0.00
N CYS A 74 1.75 18.94 0.75
CA CYS A 74 1.21 20.04 1.58
C CYS A 74 1.48 19.85 3.08
N HIS A 75 2.45 18.99 3.43
CA HIS A 75 2.74 18.62 4.82
C HIS A 75 3.53 19.67 5.62
N ASP A 76 4.00 20.73 4.95
CA ASP A 76 4.77 21.82 5.55
C ASP A 76 3.91 23.11 5.62
N PHE A 77 3.23 23.32 6.75
CA PHE A 77 2.69 24.63 7.16
C PHE A 77 3.35 25.09 8.46
#